data_AF-A0A7L2SLS6-F1
#
_entry.id   AF-A0A7L2SLS6-F1
#
_cell.length_a   1.000
_cell.length_b   1.000
_cell.length_c   1.000
_cell.angle_alpha   90.00
_cell.angle_beta   90.00
_cell.angle_gamma   90.00
#
_symmetry.space_group_name_H-M   'P 1'
#
loop_
_entity.id
_entity.type
_entity.pdbx_description
1 polymer ?
#
loop_
_entity_poly.entity_id
_entity_poly.type
_entity_poly.pdbx_seq_one_letter_code
_entity_poly.pdbx_strand_id
1 'polypeptide(L)'
;VSSKLQIPGLPLRWEQQSKLLPSVAGIPASKVSKWSTDEVSEFIRSLPGCEEHGKVFKDEQIDGEAFLLMTQSDIVKIMSIKLGPALKIFNSILMFKAAEKNSH
;
A
#
# COMPACT_ATOMS: atom_id res chain seq x y z
N VAL A 1 -6.48 12.26 -23.29
CA VAL A 1 -7.57 12.19 -22.28
C VAL A 1 -7.10 11.32 -21.13
N SER A 2 -6.46 11.92 -20.13
CA SER A 2 -6.03 11.24 -18.91
C SER A 2 -7.10 11.50 -17.85
N SER A 3 -7.96 10.53 -17.58
CA SER A 3 -8.95 10.62 -16.52
C SER A 3 -8.23 10.71 -15.17
N LYS A 4 -8.31 11.87 -14.53
CA LYS A 4 -7.82 12.08 -13.18
C LYS A 4 -8.72 11.28 -12.23
N LEU A 5 -8.19 10.21 -11.65
CA LEU A 5 -8.88 9.46 -10.61
C LEU A 5 -8.89 10.33 -9.35
N GLN A 6 -9.92 11.17 -9.22
CA GLN A 6 -10.13 11.97 -8.02
C GLN A 6 -10.69 11.04 -6.93
N ILE A 7 -9.81 10.38 -6.18
CA ILE A 7 -10.19 9.57 -5.03
C ILE A 7 -10.66 10.54 -3.93
N PRO A 8 -11.96 10.53 -3.54
CA PRO A 8 -12.47 11.45 -2.53
C PRO A 8 -11.80 11.15 -1.18
N GLY A 9 -11.12 12.15 -0.60
CA GLY A 9 -10.54 12.08 0.74
C GLY A 9 -9.01 12.04 0.84
N LEU A 10 -8.27 11.99 -0.28
CA LEU A 10 -6.81 12.14 -0.23
C LEU A 10 -6.42 13.63 -0.26
N PRO A 11 -5.44 14.09 0.56
CA PRO A 11 -4.92 15.44 0.47
C PRO A 11 -4.41 15.74 -0.94
N LEU A 12 -4.76 16.93 -1.47
CA LEU A 12 -4.46 17.45 -2.82
C LEU A 12 -2.97 17.36 -3.25
N ARG A 13 -2.06 17.03 -2.33
CA ARG A 13 -0.62 16.85 -2.56
C ARG A 13 -0.24 15.46 -3.08
N TRP A 14 -1.17 14.50 -3.12
CA TRP A 14 -0.90 13.11 -3.47
C TRP A 14 -0.81 12.83 -4.99
N GLU A 15 -1.52 13.59 -5.85
CA GLU A 15 -1.43 13.44 -7.32
C GLU A 15 -0.01 13.73 -7.84
N GLN A 16 0.78 14.49 -7.10
CA GLN A 16 2.20 14.72 -7.39
C GLN A 16 3.09 13.57 -6.88
N GLN A 17 2.71 12.87 -5.81
CA GLN A 17 3.44 11.72 -5.25
C GLN A 17 3.01 10.36 -5.81
N SER A 18 1.88 10.22 -6.50
CA SER A 18 1.50 8.97 -7.19
C SER A 18 2.49 8.60 -8.29
N LYS A 19 3.17 9.60 -8.87
CA LYS A 19 4.33 9.43 -9.74
C LYS A 19 5.52 8.73 -9.06
N LEU A 20 5.56 8.69 -7.73
CA LEU A 20 6.62 8.05 -6.94
C LEU A 20 6.29 6.60 -6.58
N LEU A 21 5.03 6.17 -6.73
CA LEU A 21 4.60 4.79 -6.44
C LEU A 21 3.95 4.15 -7.68
N PRO A 22 4.64 4.03 -8.83
CA PRO A 22 4.08 3.38 -10.01
C PRO A 22 3.74 1.89 -9.76
N SER A 23 4.39 1.25 -8.78
CA SER A 23 4.17 -0.16 -8.41
C SER A 23 2.78 -0.47 -7.86
N VAL A 24 1.99 0.53 -7.44
CA VAL A 24 0.64 0.33 -6.90
C VAL A 24 -0.49 0.61 -7.90
N ALA A 25 -0.18 1.15 -9.08
CA ALA A 25 -1.21 1.61 -10.01
C ALA A 25 -1.96 0.43 -10.65
N GLY A 26 -3.30 0.43 -10.55
CA GLY A 26 -4.17 -0.49 -11.28
C GLY A 26 -4.17 -1.94 -10.80
N ILE A 27 -3.57 -2.24 -9.64
CA ILE A 27 -3.66 -3.57 -9.02
C ILE A 27 -4.92 -3.62 -8.15
N PRO A 28 -5.92 -4.46 -8.45
CA PRO A 28 -7.13 -4.58 -7.64
C PRO A 28 -6.83 -5.33 -6.33
N ALA A 29 -7.62 -5.05 -5.28
CA ALA A 29 -7.48 -5.68 -3.97
C ALA A 29 -7.61 -7.21 -4.05
N SER A 30 -8.47 -7.74 -4.94
CA SER A 30 -8.63 -9.17 -5.20
C SER A 30 -7.39 -9.86 -5.75
N LYS A 31 -6.46 -9.11 -6.36
CA LYS A 31 -5.14 -9.62 -6.75
C LYS A 31 -4.17 -9.58 -5.57
N VAL A 32 -4.17 -8.49 -4.81
CA VAL A 32 -3.33 -8.32 -3.62
C VAL A 32 -3.66 -9.32 -2.53
N SER A 33 -4.94 -9.68 -2.34
CA SER A 33 -5.36 -10.66 -1.34
C SER A 33 -4.75 -12.04 -1.55
N LYS A 34 -4.24 -12.34 -2.75
CA LYS A 34 -3.57 -13.61 -3.07
C LYS A 34 -2.05 -13.56 -2.88
N TRP A 35 -1.51 -12.41 -2.49
CA TRP A 35 -0.08 -12.29 -2.24
C TRP A 35 0.36 -13.15 -1.06
N SER A 36 1.43 -13.88 -1.27
CA SER A 36 2.23 -14.48 -0.22
C SER A 36 2.90 -13.43 0.66
N THR A 37 3.40 -13.87 1.82
CA THR A 37 4.22 -13.03 2.70
C THR A 37 5.46 -12.47 2.00
N ASP A 38 6.04 -13.23 1.06
CA ASP A 38 7.16 -12.80 0.24
C ASP A 38 6.78 -11.69 -0.75
N GLU A 39 5.63 -11.80 -1.40
CA GLU A 39 5.13 -10.76 -2.31
C GLU A 39 4.78 -9.47 -1.56
N VAL A 40 4.17 -9.55 -0.37
CA VAL A 40 3.95 -8.38 0.49
C VAL A 40 5.28 -7.77 0.90
N SER A 41 6.23 -8.59 1.35
CA SER A 41 7.57 -8.16 1.75
C SER A 41 8.26 -7.41 0.61
N GLU A 42 8.24 -7.96 -0.60
CA GLU A 42 8.86 -7.37 -1.78
C GLU A 42 8.15 -6.07 -2.22
N PHE A 43 6.82 -6.06 -2.14
CA PHE A 43 6.06 -4.84 -2.38
C PHE A 43 6.49 -3.70 -1.44
N ILE A 44 6.61 -3.98 -0.14
CA ILE A 44 7.08 -2.98 0.84
C ILE A 44 8.48 -2.49 0.48
N ARG A 45 9.40 -3.40 0.10
CA ARG A 45 10.75 -3.01 -0.33
C ARG A 45 10.77 -2.12 -1.56
N SER A 46 9.79 -2.28 -2.45
CA SER A 46 9.68 -1.48 -3.68
C SER A 46 9.24 -0.03 -3.43
N LEU A 47 8.67 0.27 -2.25
CA LEU A 47 8.22 1.62 -1.93
C LEU A 47 9.43 2.49 -1.53
N PRO A 48 9.66 3.65 -2.19
CA PRO A 48 10.80 4.51 -1.89
C PRO A 48 10.86 4.91 -0.41
N GLY A 49 11.98 4.63 0.24
CA GLY A 49 12.19 4.90 1.67
C GLY A 49 11.46 3.92 2.61
N CYS A 50 11.10 2.73 2.13
CA CYS A 50 10.54 1.62 2.91
C CYS A 50 11.32 0.31 2.72
N GLU A 51 12.47 0.35 2.04
CA GLU A 51 13.31 -0.79 1.64
C GLU A 51 13.67 -1.68 2.84
N GLU A 52 13.95 -1.07 3.99
CA GLU A 52 14.33 -1.76 5.23
C GLU A 52 13.14 -2.46 5.93
N HIS A 53 11.90 -2.07 5.63
CA HIS A 53 10.72 -2.55 6.36
C HIS A 53 10.15 -3.86 5.81
N GLY A 54 10.55 -4.29 4.61
CA GLY A 54 10.02 -5.53 4.02
C GLY A 54 10.26 -6.76 4.90
N LYS A 55 11.40 -6.83 5.62
CA LYS A 55 11.68 -7.93 6.54
C LYS A 55 10.68 -7.99 7.71
N VAL A 56 10.27 -6.84 8.24
CA VAL A 56 9.32 -6.77 9.36
C VAL A 56 7.99 -7.42 8.97
N PHE A 57 7.46 -7.12 7.79
CA PHE A 57 6.23 -7.75 7.29
C PHE A 57 6.39 -9.26 7.08
N LYS A 58 7.57 -9.72 6.65
CA LYS A 58 7.86 -11.15 6.46
C LYS A 58 7.96 -11.89 7.80
N ASP A 59 8.66 -11.32 8.78
CA ASP A 59 8.84 -11.93 10.10
C ASP A 59 7.50 -12.04 10.85
N GLU A 60 6.64 -11.03 10.73
CA GLU A 60 5.28 -11.01 11.29
C GLU A 60 4.27 -11.82 10.45
N GLN A 61 4.73 -12.49 9.38
CA GLN A 61 3.92 -13.33 8.50
C GLN A 61 2.70 -12.60 7.90
N ILE A 62 2.87 -11.35 7.51
CA ILE A 62 1.81 -10.55 6.88
C ILE A 62 1.65 -10.97 5.41
N ASP A 63 0.58 -11.70 5.11
CA ASP A 63 0.15 -12.05 3.75
C ASP A 63 -0.76 -10.97 3.15
N GLY A 64 -1.22 -11.18 1.91
CA GLY A 64 -2.03 -10.22 1.17
C GLY A 64 -3.37 -9.87 1.84
N GLU A 65 -4.03 -10.85 2.46
CA GLU A 65 -5.30 -10.62 3.16
C GLU A 65 -5.08 -9.78 4.43
N ALA A 66 -4.11 -10.18 5.26
CA ALA A 66 -3.73 -9.45 6.46
C ALA A 66 -3.27 -8.02 6.11
N PHE A 67 -2.45 -7.88 5.07
CA PHE A 67 -1.95 -6.60 4.59
C PHE A 67 -3.08 -5.64 4.23
N LEU A 68 -4.10 -6.11 3.50
CA LEU A 68 -5.25 -5.30 3.14
C LEU A 68 -6.11 -4.90 4.34
N LEU A 69 -6.06 -5.64 5.45
CA LEU A 69 -6.81 -5.32 6.67
C LEU A 69 -6.07 -4.33 7.59
N MET A 70 -4.76 -4.14 7.40
CA MET A 70 -3.97 -3.25 8.25
C MET A 70 -4.48 -1.80 8.21
N THR A 71 -4.52 -1.19 9.40
CA THR A 71 -4.74 0.24 9.56
C THR A 71 -3.42 1.00 9.63
N GLN A 72 -3.46 2.31 9.45
CA GLN A 72 -2.27 3.16 9.69
C GLN A 72 -1.75 3.02 11.13
N SER A 73 -2.65 2.84 12.10
CA SER A 73 -2.27 2.66 13.50
C SER A 73 -1.48 1.37 13.71
N ASP A 74 -1.85 0.28 13.03
CA ASP A 74 -1.14 -1.00 13.13
C ASP A 74 0.28 -0.86 12.59
N ILE A 75 0.43 -0.20 11.44
CA ILE A 75 1.74 0.02 10.81
C ILE A 75 2.64 0.87 11.73
N VAL A 76 2.09 1.90 12.38
CA VAL A 76 2.91 2.76 13.27
C VAL A 76 3.21 2.08 14.61
N LYS A 77 2.22 1.45 15.23
CA LYS A 77 2.31 1.00 16.63
C LYS A 77 2.74 -0.45 16.76
N ILE A 78 2.25 -1.33 15.89
CA ILE A 78 2.53 -2.77 15.96
C ILE A 78 3.80 -3.06 15.18
N MET A 79 3.88 -2.59 13.92
CA MET A 79 5.08 -2.79 13.10
C MET A 79 6.23 -1.83 13.48
N SER A 80 6.00 -0.89 14.39
CA SER A 80 6.98 0.11 14.85
C SER A 80 7.60 0.94 13.72
N ILE A 81 6.82 1.23 12.67
CA ILE A 81 7.27 1.99 11.51
C ILE A 81 6.97 3.48 11.69
N LYS A 82 7.93 4.34 11.36
CA LYS A 82 7.77 5.80 11.47
C LYS A 82 6.62 6.30 10.59
N LEU A 83 6.03 7.43 10.98
CA LEU A 83 4.86 8.01 10.32
C LEU A 83 5.02 8.19 8.80
N GLY A 84 6.19 8.65 8.34
CA GLY A 84 6.46 8.88 6.91
C GLY A 84 6.30 7.63 6.04
N PRO A 85 7.09 6.57 6.27
CA PRO A 85 6.90 5.27 5.61
C PRO A 85 5.51 4.66 5.84
N ALA A 86 4.97 4.76 7.06
CA ALA A 86 3.64 4.22 7.38
C ALA A 86 2.53 4.83 6.53
N LEU A 87 2.59 6.15 6.27
CA LEU A 87 1.65 6.83 5.38
C LEU A 87 1.70 6.28 3.94
N LYS A 88 2.90 5.99 3.42
CA LYS A 88 3.07 5.44 2.06
C LYS A 88 2.48 4.03 1.94
N ILE A 89 2.76 3.19 2.93
CA ILE A 89 2.26 1.81 2.99
C ILE A 89 0.73 1.84 3.10
N PHE A 90 0.18 2.61 4.03
CA PHE A 90 -1.27 2.70 4.21
C PHE A 90 -2.00 3.26 2.99
N ASN A 91 -1.45 4.31 2.35
CA ASN A 91 -2.03 4.84 1.12
C ASN A 91 -2.02 3.83 -0.02
N SER A 92 -1.01 2.96 -0.09
CA SER A 92 -0.97 1.86 -1.06
C SER A 92 -2.14 0.89 -0.86
N ILE A 93 -2.45 0.53 0.40
CA ILE A 93 -3.62 -0.29 0.75
C ILE A 93 -4.91 0.39 0.29
N LEU A 94 -5.07 1.69 0.54
CA LEU A 94 -6.25 2.45 0.09
C LEU A 94 -6.38 2.45 -1.44
N MET A 95 -5.27 2.54 -2.16
CA MET A 95 -5.28 2.48 -3.63
C MET A 95 -5.71 1.12 -4.16
N PHE A 96 -5.20 0.02 -3.60
CA PHE A 96 -5.62 -1.32 -4.00
C PHE A 96 -7.13 -1.53 -3.78
N LYS A 97 -7.66 -1.06 -2.65
CA LYS A 97 -9.10 -1.09 -2.35
C LYS A 97 -9.92 -0.20 -3.28
N ALA A 98 -9.38 0.95 -3.70
CA ALA A 98 -10.06 1.83 -4.65
C ALA A 98 -10.08 1.24 -6.07
N ALA A 99 -9.02 0.56 -6.49
CA ALA A 99 -8.94 -0.09 -7.80
C ALA A 99 -9.96 -1.24 -7.97
N GLU A 100 -10.32 -1.93 -6.88
CA GLU A 100 -11.37 -2.95 -6.88
C GLU A 100 -12.71 -2.38 -7.36
N LYS A 101 -13.08 -1.18 -6.89
CA LYS A 101 -14.39 -0.56 -7.17
C LYS A 101 -14.60 -0.17 -8.64
N ASN A 102 -13.55 -0.18 -9.45
CA ASN A 102 -13.61 0.17 -10.88
C ASN A 102 -13.67 -1.07 -11.80
N SER A 103 -13.78 -2.28 -11.23
CA SER A 103 -13.80 -3.54 -11.98
C SER A 103 -15.21 -4.08 -12.24
N HIS A 104 -16.24 -3.28 -11.96
CA HIS A 104 -17.67 -3.59 -12.17
C HIS A 104 -18.36 -2.47 -12.95
#